data_AF-A0A354T448-F1
#
_entry.id   AF-A0A354T448-F1
#
_cell.length_a   1.000
_cell.length_b   1.000
_cell.length_c   1.000
_cell.angle_alpha   90.00
_cell.angle_beta   90.00
_cell.angle_gamma   90.00
#
_symmetry.space_group_name_H-M   'P 1'
#
loop_
_entity.id
_entity.type
_entity.pdbx_description
1 polymer ?
#
loop_
_entity_poly.entity_id
_entity_poly.type
_entity_poly.pdbx_seq_one_letter_code
_entity_poly.pdbx_strand_id
1 'polypeptide(L)'
;MIILCILSVLVGIGLLVYVRKMHKGITRLMERKILQLQDEVESNRALHLVVSIGKCGGSTLAASVRKAFDPRPVYHLHAISQKGMELCAEMWLKPEIINREAAMDHLRGALKARLAIEERRARYGKPAGYYICGVREPVALAVSGYFQLFDASRTLESFSFEKACHDILNGPVLNSTDLYVGGLAAWFDREIRDVIGVDIWRFAVLSG
;
A
#
# COMPACT_ATOMS: atom_id res chain seq x y z
N MET A 1 -9.28 -43.33 60.83
CA MET A 1 -9.41 -41.86 60.75
C MET A 1 -8.39 -41.20 59.82
N ILE A 2 -7.10 -41.54 59.89
CA ILE A 2 -6.04 -40.94 59.05
C ILE A 2 -6.26 -41.13 57.54
N ILE A 3 -6.69 -42.33 57.12
CA ILE A 3 -6.94 -42.64 55.69
C ILE A 3 -8.03 -41.75 55.08
N LEU A 4 -9.10 -41.46 55.83
CA LEU A 4 -10.18 -40.57 55.39
C LEU A 4 -9.72 -39.12 55.22
N CYS A 5 -8.83 -38.63 56.09
CA CYS A 5 -8.22 -37.30 55.94
C CYS A 5 -7.34 -37.22 54.68
N ILE A 6 -6.49 -38.23 54.43
CA ILE A 6 -5.61 -38.25 53.25
C ILE A 6 -6.44 -38.27 51.96
N LEU A 7 -7.52 -39.04 51.91
CA LEU A 7 -8.41 -39.12 50.75
C LEU A 7 -9.07 -37.76 50.44
N SER A 8 -9.53 -37.03 51.47
CA SER A 8 -10.16 -35.72 51.30
C SER A 8 -9.19 -34.67 50.75
N VAL A 9 -7.93 -34.70 51.18
CA VAL A 9 -6.87 -33.80 50.68
C VAL A 9 -6.53 -34.10 49.23
N LEU A 10 -6.40 -35.38 48.86
CA LEU A 10 -6.10 -35.79 47.48
C LEU A 10 -7.23 -35.41 46.51
N VAL A 11 -8.50 -35.57 46.92
CA VAL A 11 -9.65 -35.11 46.13
C VAL A 11 -9.66 -33.59 45.97
N GLY A 12 -9.36 -32.85 47.04
CA GLY A 12 -9.25 -31.39 47.00
C GLY A 12 -8.15 -30.90 46.05
N ILE A 13 -6.97 -31.52 46.08
CA ILE A 13 -5.86 -31.20 45.16
C ILE A 13 -6.23 -31.54 43.71
N GLY A 14 -6.84 -32.71 43.47
CA GLY A 14 -7.29 -33.13 42.14
C GLY A 14 -8.30 -32.16 41.53
N LEU A 15 -9.28 -31.73 42.33
CA LEU A 15 -10.29 -30.75 41.91
C LEU A 15 -9.64 -29.38 41.61
N LEU A 16 -8.69 -28.94 42.43
CA LEU A 16 -7.99 -27.66 42.23
C LEU A 16 -7.15 -27.65 40.93
N VAL A 17 -6.46 -28.76 40.64
CA VAL A 17 -5.71 -28.95 39.38
C VAL A 17 -6.64 -28.95 38.18
N TYR A 18 -7.78 -29.65 38.27
CA TYR A 18 -8.78 -29.69 37.22
C TYR A 18 -9.36 -28.31 36.92
N VAL A 19 -9.76 -27.55 37.95
CA VAL A 19 -10.28 -26.18 37.80
C VAL A 19 -9.24 -25.25 37.17
N ARG A 20 -7.97 -25.31 37.60
CA ARG A 20 -6.89 -24.52 36.99
C ARG A 20 -6.66 -24.89 35.52
N LYS A 21 -6.74 -26.17 35.16
CA LYS A 21 -6.57 -26.64 33.78
C LYS A 21 -7.73 -26.18 32.89
N MET A 22 -8.97 -26.27 33.38
CA MET A 22 -10.15 -25.73 32.69
C MET A 22 -10.06 -24.22 32.51
N HIS A 23 -9.70 -23.46 33.55
CA HIS A 23 -9.56 -22.01 33.47
C HIS A 23 -8.54 -21.60 32.40
N LYS A 24 -7.35 -22.20 32.38
CA LYS A 24 -6.35 -21.98 31.33
C LYS A 24 -6.85 -22.33 29.93
N GLY A 25 -7.65 -23.40 29.80
CA GLY A 25 -8.26 -23.79 28.54
C GLY A 25 -9.26 -22.76 28.02
N ILE A 26 -10.13 -22.26 28.90
CA ILE A 26 -11.13 -21.23 28.59
C ILE A 26 -10.45 -19.92 28.20
N THR A 27 -9.44 -19.47 28.96
CA THR A 27 -8.69 -18.24 28.65
C THR A 27 -8.07 -18.29 27.26
N ARG A 28 -7.39 -19.40 26.90
CA ARG A 28 -6.80 -19.56 25.55
C ARG A 28 -7.84 -19.57 24.44
N LEU A 29 -9.02 -20.15 24.69
CA LEU A 29 -10.09 -20.22 23.70
C LEU A 29 -10.73 -18.83 23.50
N MET A 30 -10.87 -18.06 24.58
CA MET A 30 -11.29 -16.66 24.51
C MET A 30 -10.26 -15.78 23.80
N GLU A 31 -8.97 -15.91 24.11
CA GLU A 31 -7.88 -15.18 23.41
C GLU A 31 -7.91 -15.44 21.90
N ARG A 32 -8.03 -16.70 21.49
CA ARG A 32 -8.15 -17.06 20.06
C ARG A 32 -9.39 -16.45 19.41
N LYS A 33 -10.53 -16.46 20.11
CA LYS A 33 -11.77 -15.90 19.58
C LYS A 33 -11.73 -14.37 19.53
N ILE A 34 -11.07 -13.72 20.47
CA ILE A 34 -10.81 -12.27 20.46
C ILE A 34 -9.91 -11.91 19.27
N LEU A 35 -8.81 -12.63 19.06
CA LEU A 35 -7.92 -12.41 17.90
C LEU A 35 -8.65 -12.62 16.57
N GLN A 36 -9.46 -13.68 16.46
CA GLN A 36 -10.28 -13.93 15.28
C GLN A 36 -11.30 -12.81 15.03
N LEU A 37 -11.99 -12.35 16.09
CA LEU A 37 -12.92 -11.23 16.00
C LEU A 37 -12.20 -9.90 15.68
N GLN A 38 -10.98 -9.70 16.17
CA GLN A 38 -10.15 -8.55 15.83
C GLN A 38 -9.74 -8.59 14.35
N ASP A 39 -9.32 -9.74 13.83
CA ASP A 39 -9.04 -9.94 12.41
C ASP A 39 -10.30 -9.75 11.54
N GLU A 40 -11.47 -10.22 11.99
CA GLU A 40 -12.75 -9.99 11.31
C GLU A 40 -13.17 -8.51 11.34
N VAL A 41 -12.92 -7.79 12.45
CA VAL A 41 -13.19 -6.36 12.58
C VAL A 41 -12.22 -5.55 11.72
N GLU A 42 -10.92 -5.89 11.72
CA GLU A 42 -9.91 -5.23 10.88
C GLU A 42 -10.13 -5.52 9.40
N SER A 43 -10.44 -6.76 9.02
CA SER A 43 -10.77 -7.12 7.63
C SER A 43 -12.08 -6.51 7.15
N ASN A 44 -12.97 -6.08 8.05
CA ASN A 44 -14.15 -5.28 7.71
C ASN A 44 -13.89 -3.77 7.64
N ARG A 45 -12.75 -3.23 8.10
CA ARG A 45 -12.47 -1.78 8.01
C ARG A 45 -12.08 -1.36 6.61
N ALA A 46 -12.77 -0.37 6.05
CA ALA A 46 -12.43 0.19 4.74
C ALA A 46 -10.95 0.60 4.65
N LEU A 47 -10.28 0.17 3.58
CA LEU A 47 -8.90 0.55 3.29
C LEU A 47 -8.83 2.03 2.88
N HIS A 48 -7.73 2.71 3.21
CA HIS A 48 -7.45 4.05 2.69
C HIS A 48 -6.25 3.93 1.76
N LEU A 49 -6.50 4.15 0.47
CA LEU A 49 -5.55 3.91 -0.61
C LEU A 49 -5.24 5.24 -1.28
N VAL A 50 -4.02 5.73 -1.11
CA VAL A 50 -3.50 6.88 -1.84
C VAL A 50 -2.75 6.36 -3.05
N VAL A 51 -3.41 6.42 -4.20
CA VAL A 51 -2.87 5.97 -5.48
C VAL A 51 -2.36 7.19 -6.21
N SER A 52 -1.07 7.28 -6.43
CA SER A 52 -0.48 8.53 -6.88
C SER A 52 0.49 8.31 -8.01
N ILE A 53 0.37 9.12 -9.05
CA ILE A 53 1.42 9.19 -10.06
C ILE A 53 2.74 9.63 -9.41
N GLY A 54 3.87 9.21 -9.97
CA GLY A 54 5.16 9.70 -9.50
C GLY A 54 5.19 11.23 -9.49
N LYS A 55 5.72 11.82 -8.41
CA LYS A 55 6.00 13.26 -8.31
C LYS A 55 4.81 14.22 -8.40
N CYS A 56 3.62 13.72 -8.07
CA CYS A 56 2.45 14.58 -7.81
C CYS A 56 2.31 15.08 -6.35
N GLY A 57 3.28 14.81 -5.48
CA GLY A 57 3.13 15.08 -4.04
C GLY A 57 2.40 13.99 -3.27
N GLY A 58 2.38 12.75 -3.80
CA GLY A 58 1.72 11.60 -3.18
C GLY A 58 2.13 11.33 -1.72
N SER A 59 3.40 11.56 -1.35
CA SER A 59 3.87 11.40 0.03
C SER A 59 3.20 12.39 1.00
N THR A 60 3.09 13.67 0.60
CA THR A 60 2.40 14.71 1.38
C THR A 60 0.91 14.40 1.51
N LEU A 61 0.30 13.95 0.41
CA LEU A 61 -1.10 13.52 0.39
C LEU A 61 -1.31 12.34 1.35
N ALA A 62 -0.48 11.31 1.28
CA ALA A 62 -0.53 10.16 2.17
C ALA A 62 -0.35 10.54 3.65
N ALA A 63 0.58 11.43 3.97
CA ALA A 63 0.76 11.94 5.33
C ALA A 63 -0.49 12.69 5.84
N SER A 64 -1.11 13.50 4.98
CA SER A 64 -2.33 14.23 5.30
C SER A 64 -3.50 13.28 5.57
N VAL A 65 -3.65 12.24 4.74
CA VAL A 65 -4.68 11.20 4.92
C VAL A 65 -4.42 10.41 6.20
N ARG A 66 -3.17 10.03 6.50
CA ARG A 66 -2.83 9.36 7.77
C ARG A 66 -3.26 10.19 8.98
N LYS A 67 -2.99 11.50 8.95
CA LYS A 67 -3.39 12.41 10.02
C LYS A 67 -4.90 12.55 10.14
N ALA A 68 -5.62 12.59 9.01
CA ALA A 68 -7.07 12.75 8.99
C ALA A 68 -7.83 11.48 9.43
N PHE A 69 -7.23 10.29 9.22
CA PHE A 69 -7.87 9.01 9.44
C PHE A 69 -7.16 8.12 10.46
N ASP A 70 -6.31 8.67 11.32
CA ASP A 70 -5.65 7.96 12.44
C ASP A 70 -6.72 7.29 13.34
N PRO A 71 -6.62 5.98 13.69
CA PRO A 71 -5.50 5.04 13.53
C PRO A 71 -5.57 4.12 12.31
N ARG A 72 -6.28 4.49 11.24
CA ARG A 72 -6.49 3.60 10.08
C ARG A 72 -5.25 3.48 9.20
N PRO A 73 -4.94 2.28 8.67
CA PRO A 73 -3.82 2.10 7.77
C PRO A 73 -4.06 2.84 6.44
N VAL A 74 -3.04 3.58 6.01
CA VAL A 74 -3.02 4.29 4.72
C VAL A 74 -1.88 3.76 3.86
N TYR A 75 -2.25 3.18 2.72
CA TYR A 75 -1.30 2.67 1.73
C TYR A 75 -1.01 3.75 0.70
N HIS A 76 0.27 4.07 0.49
CA HIS A 76 0.72 5.00 -0.53
C HIS A 76 1.35 4.22 -1.68
N LEU A 77 0.69 4.25 -2.84
CA LEU A 77 0.94 3.36 -3.97
C LEU A 77 1.21 4.16 -5.23
N HIS A 78 2.21 3.75 -6.02
CA HIS A 78 2.46 4.29 -7.37
C HIS A 78 1.93 3.39 -8.49
N ALA A 79 1.77 2.11 -8.18
CA ALA A 79 1.14 1.11 -9.02
C ALA A 79 0.32 0.16 -8.13
N ILE A 80 -0.76 -0.38 -8.69
CA ILE A 80 -1.62 -1.38 -8.05
C ILE A 80 -1.93 -2.53 -9.01
N SER A 81 -1.93 -2.26 -10.32
CA SER A 81 -2.09 -3.28 -11.33
C SER A 81 -0.87 -4.22 -11.35
N GLN A 82 -1.08 -5.46 -11.78
CA GLN A 82 0.03 -6.40 -11.95
C GLN A 82 1.09 -5.83 -12.90
N LYS A 83 0.66 -5.33 -14.07
CA LYS A 83 1.59 -4.76 -15.05
C LYS A 83 2.32 -3.53 -14.52
N GLY A 84 1.66 -2.68 -13.75
CA GLY A 84 2.29 -1.53 -13.10
C GLY A 84 3.33 -1.93 -12.06
N MET A 85 3.04 -2.95 -11.25
CA MET A 85 4.00 -3.49 -10.29
C MET A 85 5.22 -4.12 -10.98
N GLU A 86 5.02 -4.82 -12.10
CA GLU A 86 6.11 -5.36 -12.93
C GLU A 86 7.00 -4.22 -13.46
N LEU A 87 6.41 -3.17 -14.03
CA LEU A 87 7.14 -2.00 -14.52
C LEU A 87 7.93 -1.30 -13.39
N CYS A 88 7.29 -1.10 -12.22
CA CYS A 88 7.97 -0.54 -11.06
C CYS A 88 9.13 -1.43 -10.58
N ALA A 89 8.97 -2.75 -10.60
CA ALA A 89 10.03 -3.68 -10.23
C ALA A 89 11.21 -3.62 -11.20
N GLU A 90 10.94 -3.61 -12.50
CA GLU A 90 11.96 -3.45 -13.55
C GLU A 90 12.72 -2.13 -13.40
N MET A 91 12.05 -1.05 -13.01
CA MET A 91 12.66 0.27 -12.81
C MET A 91 13.45 0.40 -11.51
N TRP A 92 12.85 0.02 -10.38
CA TRP A 92 13.38 0.35 -9.05
C TRP A 92 14.32 -0.70 -8.48
N LEU A 93 14.34 -1.92 -9.03
CA LEU A 93 15.22 -2.99 -8.58
C LEU A 93 16.50 -3.12 -9.43
N LYS A 94 16.77 -2.14 -10.30
CA LYS A 94 18.03 -2.06 -11.06
C LYS A 94 19.21 -1.92 -10.08
N PRO A 95 20.38 -2.54 -10.39
CA PRO A 95 21.56 -2.50 -9.52
C PRO A 95 22.03 -1.10 -9.13
N GLU A 96 21.80 -0.13 -10.03
CA GLU A 96 22.25 1.25 -9.90
C GLU A 96 21.43 2.09 -8.89
N ILE A 97 20.32 1.55 -8.37
CA ILE A 97 19.40 2.27 -7.48
C ILE A 97 19.91 2.21 -6.03
N ILE A 98 20.22 3.38 -5.48
CA ILE A 98 20.83 3.57 -4.15
C ILE A 98 19.94 3.06 -3.00
N ASN A 99 18.61 3.03 -3.16
CA ASN A 99 17.67 2.66 -2.09
C ASN A 99 16.73 1.50 -2.48
N ARG A 100 17.33 0.33 -2.73
CA ARG A 100 16.60 -0.87 -3.15
C ARG A 100 15.63 -1.40 -2.08
N GLU A 101 15.93 -1.24 -0.80
CA GLU A 101 15.07 -1.70 0.30
C GLU A 101 13.75 -0.91 0.33
N ALA A 102 13.81 0.42 0.25
CA ALA A 102 12.59 1.24 0.18
C ALA A 102 11.74 0.91 -1.06
N ALA A 103 12.39 0.65 -2.21
CA ALA A 103 11.70 0.21 -3.42
C ALA A 103 10.96 -1.13 -3.23
N MET A 104 11.61 -2.10 -2.59
CA MET A 104 11.00 -3.39 -2.26
C MET A 104 9.81 -3.24 -1.32
N ASP A 105 9.91 -2.36 -0.31
CA ASP A 105 8.82 -2.11 0.63
C ASP A 105 7.61 -1.44 -0.04
N HIS A 106 7.85 -0.52 -0.97
CA HIS A 106 6.79 0.03 -1.81
C HIS A 106 6.08 -1.04 -2.65
N LEU A 107 6.82 -1.97 -3.28
CA LEU A 107 6.25 -3.06 -4.07
C LEU A 107 5.47 -4.05 -3.20
N ARG A 108 5.98 -4.40 -2.02
CA ARG A 108 5.28 -5.24 -1.03
C ARG A 108 3.98 -4.57 -0.57
N GLY A 109 4.02 -3.27 -0.33
CA GLY A 109 2.85 -2.46 0.01
C GLY A 109 1.78 -2.49 -1.10
N ALA A 110 2.20 -2.36 -2.35
CA ALA A 110 1.32 -2.46 -3.52
C ALA A 110 0.68 -3.84 -3.65
N LEU A 111 1.47 -4.92 -3.52
CA LEU A 111 0.96 -6.28 -3.58
C LEU A 111 -0.05 -6.56 -2.45
N LYS A 112 0.26 -6.16 -1.22
CA LYS A 112 -0.65 -6.30 -0.07
C LYS A 112 -1.96 -5.57 -0.30
N ALA A 113 -1.90 -4.33 -0.79
CA ALA A 113 -3.09 -3.56 -1.12
C ALA A 113 -3.92 -4.22 -2.23
N ARG A 114 -3.27 -4.72 -3.30
CA ARG A 114 -3.93 -5.40 -4.41
C ARG A 114 -4.68 -6.65 -3.95
N LEU A 115 -4.03 -7.52 -3.19
CA LEU A 115 -4.65 -8.73 -2.64
C LEU A 115 -5.86 -8.40 -1.76
N ALA A 116 -5.72 -7.38 -0.90
CA ALA A 116 -6.83 -6.93 -0.06
C ALA A 116 -8.00 -6.34 -0.88
N ILE A 117 -7.72 -5.69 -2.01
CA ILE A 117 -8.76 -5.22 -2.94
C ILE A 117 -9.51 -6.39 -3.57
N GLU A 118 -8.78 -7.39 -4.07
CA GLU A 118 -9.34 -8.57 -4.71
C GLU A 118 -10.19 -9.40 -3.74
N GLU A 119 -9.66 -9.67 -2.53
CA GLU A 119 -10.37 -10.42 -1.50
C GLU A 119 -11.70 -9.75 -1.13
N ARG A 120 -11.69 -8.44 -0.93
CA ARG A 120 -12.91 -7.70 -0.56
C ARG A 120 -13.91 -7.61 -1.70
N ARG A 121 -13.44 -7.44 -2.94
CA ARG A 121 -14.30 -7.50 -4.11
C ARG A 121 -14.96 -8.86 -4.20
N ALA A 122 -14.22 -9.95 -4.03
CA ALA A 122 -14.75 -11.31 -4.08
C ALA A 122 -15.75 -11.60 -2.94
N ARG A 123 -15.47 -11.14 -1.71
CA ARG A 123 -16.31 -11.43 -0.54
C ARG A 123 -17.57 -10.55 -0.47
N TYR A 124 -17.48 -9.28 -0.83
CA TYR A 124 -18.54 -8.30 -0.57
C TYR A 124 -19.15 -7.65 -1.81
N GLY A 125 -18.56 -7.85 -3.00
CA GLY A 125 -19.01 -7.19 -4.24
C GLY A 125 -18.92 -5.66 -4.21
N LYS A 126 -18.14 -5.09 -3.28
CA LYS A 126 -18.04 -3.66 -3.02
C LYS A 126 -16.59 -3.18 -3.14
N PRO A 127 -16.36 -1.86 -3.34
CA PRO A 127 -15.02 -1.29 -3.27
C PRO A 127 -14.35 -1.62 -1.93
N ALA A 128 -13.06 -1.94 -1.97
CA ALA A 128 -12.28 -2.32 -0.80
C ALA A 128 -12.12 -1.20 0.24
N GLY A 129 -12.34 0.04 -0.17
CA GLY A 129 -12.33 1.21 0.71
C GLY A 129 -12.36 2.52 -0.07
N TYR A 130 -11.70 3.53 0.48
CA TYR A 130 -11.57 4.85 -0.09
C TYR A 130 -10.30 4.95 -0.91
N TYR A 131 -10.43 5.41 -2.15
CA TYR A 131 -9.33 5.64 -3.07
C TYR A 131 -9.16 7.14 -3.26
N ILE A 132 -7.95 7.62 -3.05
CA ILE A 132 -7.57 9.01 -3.26
C ILE A 132 -6.51 9.01 -4.34
N CYS A 133 -6.85 9.58 -5.50
CA CYS A 133 -5.95 9.64 -6.64
C CYS A 133 -5.13 10.93 -6.61
N GLY A 134 -3.81 10.81 -6.46
CA GLY A 134 -2.87 11.92 -6.55
C GLY A 134 -2.42 12.12 -7.99
N VAL A 135 -2.70 13.30 -8.54
CA VAL A 135 -2.36 13.70 -9.92
C VAL A 135 -1.75 15.09 -9.89
N ARG A 136 -1.01 15.46 -10.93
CA ARG A 136 -0.39 16.79 -11.05
C ARG A 136 -0.42 17.24 -12.50
N GLU A 137 -0.45 18.55 -12.69
CA GLU A 137 -0.28 19.17 -14.00
C GLU A 137 1.01 18.63 -14.68
N PRO A 138 0.94 18.23 -15.97
CA PRO A 138 2.03 17.52 -16.65
C PRO A 138 3.38 18.24 -16.63
N VAL A 139 3.43 19.56 -16.85
CA VAL A 139 4.69 20.33 -16.85
C VAL A 139 5.32 20.31 -15.45
N ALA A 140 4.54 20.57 -14.41
CA ALA A 140 5.03 20.55 -13.03
C ALA A 140 5.46 19.13 -12.59
N LEU A 141 4.81 18.09 -13.11
CA LEU A 141 5.23 16.70 -12.93
C LEU A 141 6.57 16.42 -13.61
N ALA A 142 6.75 16.88 -14.86
CA ALA A 142 7.98 16.73 -15.63
C ALA A 142 9.17 17.36 -14.91
N VAL A 143 9.01 18.61 -14.46
CA VAL A 143 10.03 19.35 -13.72
C VAL A 143 10.42 18.60 -12.45
N SER A 144 9.44 18.09 -11.69
CA SER A 144 9.74 17.36 -10.46
C SER A 144 10.36 15.98 -10.71
N GLY A 145 9.95 15.29 -11.78
CA GLY A 145 10.54 14.03 -12.24
C GLY A 145 11.98 14.21 -12.69
N TYR A 146 12.25 15.28 -13.44
CA TYR A 146 13.59 15.70 -13.82
C TYR A 146 14.44 15.80 -12.56
N PHE A 147 14.17 16.73 -11.64
CA PHE A 147 15.02 16.93 -10.47
C PHE A 147 15.24 15.68 -9.60
N GLN A 148 14.34 14.70 -9.62
CA GLN A 148 14.59 13.40 -8.99
C GLN A 148 15.61 12.53 -9.71
N LEU A 149 15.54 12.48 -11.03
CA LEU A 149 16.56 11.80 -11.84
C LEU A 149 17.92 12.50 -11.66
N PHE A 150 17.92 13.83 -11.50
CA PHE A 150 19.13 14.61 -11.15
C PHE A 150 19.67 14.27 -9.77
N ASP A 151 18.82 14.15 -8.75
CA ASP A 151 19.23 13.81 -7.38
C ASP A 151 19.67 12.35 -7.24
N ALA A 152 19.04 11.43 -7.99
CA ALA A 152 19.33 10.00 -7.93
C ALA A 152 20.61 9.60 -8.68
N SER A 153 21.13 10.45 -9.57
CA SER A 153 22.33 10.18 -10.35
C SER A 153 23.49 11.03 -9.80
N ARG A 154 24.68 10.45 -9.61
CA ARG A 154 25.90 11.15 -9.14
C ARG A 154 26.44 12.19 -10.15
N THR A 155 25.59 12.72 -11.01
CA THR A 155 25.91 13.50 -12.21
C THR A 155 26.12 14.98 -11.94
N LEU A 156 25.97 15.42 -10.69
CA LEU A 156 26.23 16.80 -10.24
C LEU A 156 27.63 17.30 -10.57
N GLU A 157 28.61 16.41 -10.71
CA GLU A 157 29.99 16.80 -10.99
C GLU A 157 30.25 17.16 -12.48
N SER A 158 29.31 16.89 -13.40
CA SER A 158 29.54 17.04 -14.85
C SER A 158 28.45 17.78 -15.65
N PHE A 159 27.42 18.35 -15.00
CA PHE A 159 26.30 19.00 -15.70
C PHE A 159 26.45 20.54 -15.81
N SER A 160 26.26 21.08 -17.02
CA SER A 160 26.14 22.53 -17.25
C SER A 160 24.67 22.99 -17.24
N PHE A 161 24.45 24.27 -16.93
CA PHE A 161 23.13 24.90 -16.91
C PHE A 161 22.42 24.84 -18.27
N GLU A 162 23.14 25.06 -19.37
CA GLU A 162 22.56 25.03 -20.72
C GLU A 162 22.01 23.66 -21.10
N LYS A 163 22.74 22.58 -20.73
CA LYS A 163 22.29 21.21 -20.94
C LYS A 163 21.06 20.90 -20.10
N ALA A 164 20.99 21.44 -18.89
CA ALA A 164 19.84 21.25 -18.03
C ALA A 164 18.57 21.89 -18.60
N CYS A 165 18.66 23.14 -19.05
CA CYS A 165 17.54 23.81 -19.72
C CYS A 165 17.10 23.09 -21.00
N HIS A 166 18.04 22.64 -21.83
CA HIS A 166 17.73 21.87 -23.03
C HIS A 166 17.00 20.56 -22.70
N ASP A 167 17.45 19.79 -21.72
CA ASP A 167 16.88 18.49 -21.38
C ASP A 167 15.54 18.60 -20.61
N ILE A 168 15.30 19.68 -19.85
CA ILE A 168 13.96 19.92 -19.24
C ILE A 168 12.94 20.27 -20.32
N LEU A 169 13.31 21.14 -21.25
CA LEU A 169 12.38 21.71 -22.23
C LEU A 169 12.15 20.78 -23.43
N ASN A 170 13.17 20.00 -23.81
CA ASN A 170 13.13 19.12 -24.98
C ASN A 170 13.34 17.64 -24.64
N GLY A 171 13.79 17.32 -23.43
CA GLY A 171 14.05 15.95 -23.04
C GLY A 171 12.76 15.20 -22.76
N PRO A 172 12.70 13.91 -23.12
CA PRO A 172 11.52 13.08 -22.94
C PRO A 172 11.33 12.68 -21.48
N VAL A 173 11.59 13.52 -20.48
CA VAL A 173 11.56 13.13 -19.05
C VAL A 173 10.22 12.47 -18.66
N LEU A 174 9.12 12.93 -19.27
CA LEU A 174 7.80 12.32 -19.14
C LEU A 174 7.61 11.03 -19.97
N ASN A 175 8.27 10.92 -21.11
CA ASN A 175 8.20 9.77 -22.01
C ASN A 175 9.27 8.71 -21.74
N SER A 176 10.25 9.00 -20.87
CA SER A 176 11.44 8.19 -20.61
C SER A 176 11.37 7.38 -19.33
N THR A 177 10.28 7.47 -18.58
CA THR A 177 10.06 6.60 -17.41
C THR A 177 9.06 5.53 -17.79
N ASP A 178 9.48 4.26 -17.72
CA ASP A 178 8.68 3.08 -18.10
C ASP A 178 7.31 3.00 -17.39
N LEU A 179 7.14 3.72 -16.28
CA LEU A 179 5.88 3.94 -15.57
C LEU A 179 4.77 4.61 -16.42
N TYR A 180 5.15 5.40 -17.43
CA TYR A 180 4.24 6.15 -18.33
C TYR A 180 4.21 5.59 -19.74
N VAL A 181 4.51 4.31 -19.94
CA VAL A 181 4.30 3.65 -21.23
C VAL A 181 2.84 3.86 -21.67
N GLY A 182 2.64 4.52 -22.81
CA GLY A 182 1.32 4.93 -23.32
C GLY A 182 0.76 6.25 -22.77
N GLY A 183 1.56 7.01 -22.01
CA GLY A 183 1.21 8.31 -21.44
C GLY A 183 0.30 8.25 -20.19
N LEU A 184 -0.19 9.42 -19.76
CA LEU A 184 -1.06 9.55 -18.59
C LEU A 184 -2.36 8.76 -18.75
N ALA A 185 -2.97 8.77 -19.94
CA ALA A 185 -4.19 8.01 -20.22
C ALA A 185 -4.02 6.52 -19.99
N ALA A 186 -2.93 5.94 -20.51
CA ALA A 186 -2.63 4.52 -20.29
C ALA A 186 -2.36 4.19 -18.82
N TRP A 187 -1.76 5.12 -18.06
CA TRP A 187 -1.60 4.93 -16.61
C TRP A 187 -2.95 4.88 -15.89
N PHE A 188 -3.88 5.79 -16.19
CA PHE A 188 -5.22 5.77 -15.58
C PHE A 188 -6.01 4.52 -15.94
N ASP A 189 -5.97 4.12 -17.21
CA ASP A 189 -6.61 2.91 -17.68
C ASP A 189 -6.08 1.69 -16.90
N ARG A 190 -4.77 1.54 -16.84
CA ARG A 190 -4.10 0.42 -16.20
C ARG A 190 -4.28 0.40 -14.68
N GLU A 191 -4.08 1.53 -14.00
CA GLU A 191 -4.04 1.57 -12.53
C GLU A 191 -5.39 1.86 -11.87
N ILE A 192 -6.27 2.59 -12.55
CA ILE A 192 -7.54 3.07 -11.97
C ILE A 192 -8.71 2.33 -12.60
N ARG A 193 -8.82 2.30 -13.93
CA ARG A 193 -9.96 1.64 -14.58
C ARG A 193 -9.91 0.13 -14.34
N ASP A 194 -8.78 -0.52 -14.62
CA ASP A 194 -8.69 -1.98 -14.54
C ASP A 194 -8.75 -2.49 -13.07
N VAL A 195 -8.14 -1.75 -12.15
CA VAL A 195 -8.05 -2.17 -10.74
C VAL A 195 -9.25 -1.70 -9.93
N ILE A 196 -9.67 -0.44 -10.06
CA ILE A 196 -10.68 0.17 -9.21
C ILE A 196 -12.06 0.11 -9.88
N GLY A 197 -12.11 0.04 -11.21
CA GLY A 197 -13.36 0.02 -11.98
C GLY A 197 -13.90 1.42 -12.30
N VAL A 198 -13.05 2.45 -12.21
CA VAL A 198 -13.45 3.84 -12.48
C VAL A 198 -12.83 4.31 -13.79
N ASP A 199 -13.68 4.62 -14.76
CA ASP A 199 -13.28 5.29 -15.99
C ASP A 199 -13.34 6.81 -15.81
N ILE A 200 -12.17 7.42 -15.60
CA ILE A 200 -12.06 8.86 -15.40
C ILE A 200 -12.28 9.68 -16.68
N TRP A 201 -12.19 9.05 -17.85
CA TRP A 201 -12.33 9.71 -19.15
C TRP A 201 -13.77 9.78 -19.63
N ARG A 202 -14.65 8.98 -19.03
CA ARG A 202 -16.08 8.87 -19.38
C ARG A 202 -16.81 10.21 -19.44
N PHE A 203 -16.37 11.22 -18.67
CA PHE A 203 -17.00 12.54 -18.63
C PHE A 203 -16.28 13.61 -19.47
N ALA A 204 -15.09 13.31 -20.00
CA ALA A 204 -14.31 14.25 -20.82
C ALA A 204 -14.94 14.47 -22.22
N VAL A 205 -15.85 13.60 -22.65
CA VAL A 205 -16.52 13.67 -23.96
C VAL A 205 -17.67 14.70 -24.00
N LEU A 206 -18.10 15.25 -22.86
CA LEU A 206 -19.21 16.22 -22.80
C LEU A 206 -18.79 17.69 -22.98
N SER A 207 -17.54 17.96 -23.36
CA SER A 207 -16.98 19.31 -23.49
C SER A 207 -16.45 19.64 -24.89
N GLY A 208 -16.80 18.83 -25.91
CA GLY A 208 -16.41 19.04 -27.31
C GLY A 208 -17.59 19.43 -28.17
#